data_AF-A0A9P9Z855-F1
#
_entry.id   AF-A0A9P9Z855-F1
#
_cell.length_a   1.000
_cell.length_b   1.000
_cell.length_c   1.000
_cell.angle_alpha   90.00
_cell.angle_beta   90.00
_cell.angle_gamma   90.00
#
_symmetry.space_group_name_H-M   'P 1'
#
loop_
_entity.id
_entity.type
_entity.pdbx_description
1 polymer ?
#
loop_
_entity_poly.entity_id
_entity_poly.type
_entity_poly.pdbx_seq_one_letter_code
_entity_poly.pdbx_strand_id
1 'polypeptide(L)'
;MFWCSCSPTTSRPPCPSGAVPTPASAAQNRASAAPSPAGDPVTSPDPISGPAWAHGVATYAADGTVLDAWFPVPFLGAYDGSDVPDDLAPLVGEDEVRGVRRVTVTVSIEDLQSAPVDTLEVWLRLQLISHRLVQPRTINLDGVFGLLTNVVWTSAGPCAVADFERTRLRLRTAGQHVTVLGVDKFPRMVDYVVPTGVRIGDADRVRLGAHLAEGTTVMHEGFVNFNAGTLGVSMVEGRISGGVVVDDGSDVGGGASIMGTLSGGGKEVISVGRRCLIGANAGLGISLGDDCVVEAGCYVTAGTKVTAYDASGASSVVKASTLSGVDNVLFRRNSVTGAVEAVARRGEGVALNEALHAN
;
A
#
# COMPACT_ATOMS: atom_id res chain seq x y z
N MET A 1 -17.17 -32.65 -47.99
CA MET A 1 -17.05 -31.89 -49.26
C MET A 1 -16.32 -30.60 -48.91
N PHE A 2 -15.08 -30.30 -49.27
CA PHE A 2 -14.06 -30.74 -50.24
C PHE A 2 -12.70 -30.41 -49.54
N TRP A 3 -11.75 -31.32 -49.26
CA TRP A 3 -10.60 -31.74 -50.11
C TRP A 3 -10.11 -30.66 -51.09
N CYS A 4 -8.85 -30.36 -51.35
CA CYS A 4 -7.50 -30.78 -50.93
C CYS A 4 -6.54 -29.93 -51.82
N SER A 5 -5.32 -29.60 -51.39
CA SER A 5 -4.09 -29.83 -52.19
C SER A 5 -2.86 -29.09 -51.63
N CYS A 6 -1.90 -29.90 -51.14
CA CYS A 6 -0.49 -29.55 -51.12
C CYS A 6 0.10 -29.70 -52.53
N SER A 7 1.11 -28.90 -52.87
CA SER A 7 2.35 -29.40 -53.51
C SER A 7 3.48 -28.35 -53.50
N PRO A 8 4.76 -28.80 -53.62
CA PRO A 8 5.93 -28.16 -53.04
C PRO A 8 6.88 -27.56 -54.09
N THR A 9 7.84 -26.74 -53.66
CA THR A 9 9.29 -26.78 -54.01
C THR A 9 9.95 -25.41 -53.81
N THR A 10 10.96 -25.33 -52.95
CA THR A 10 12.23 -24.64 -53.26
C THR A 10 13.32 -25.13 -52.31
N SER A 11 14.36 -25.69 -52.89
CA SER A 11 15.59 -26.22 -52.31
C SER A 11 16.44 -25.16 -51.61
N ARG A 12 16.94 -25.45 -50.39
CA ARG A 12 18.06 -24.73 -49.76
C ARG A 12 19.35 -25.56 -49.84
N PRO A 13 20.53 -24.94 -50.05
CA PRO A 13 21.81 -25.64 -50.09
C PRO A 13 22.34 -25.96 -48.68
N PRO A 14 23.28 -26.92 -48.53
CA PRO A 14 23.79 -27.34 -47.22
C PRO A 14 24.87 -26.40 -46.68
N CYS A 15 24.82 -26.11 -45.38
CA CYS A 15 25.93 -25.48 -44.65
C CYS A 15 26.94 -26.54 -44.17
N PRO A 16 28.25 -26.22 -44.10
CA PRO A 16 29.30 -27.17 -43.76
C PRO A 16 29.37 -27.48 -42.25
N SER A 17 29.82 -28.70 -41.96
CA SER A 17 30.05 -29.28 -40.63
C SER A 17 31.10 -28.52 -39.81
N GLY A 18 30.69 -27.97 -38.68
CA GLY A 18 31.57 -27.45 -37.63
C GLY A 18 31.57 -28.37 -36.41
N ALA A 19 32.76 -28.70 -35.91
CA ALA A 19 33.02 -29.67 -34.85
C ALA A 19 32.44 -29.27 -33.48
N VAL A 20 32.01 -30.28 -32.73
CA VAL A 20 31.55 -30.20 -31.32
C VAL A 20 32.77 -30.19 -30.40
N PRO A 21 32.93 -29.21 -29.49
CA PRO A 21 33.87 -29.32 -28.38
C PRO A 21 33.18 -29.93 -27.15
N THR A 22 33.74 -31.03 -26.66
CA THR A 22 33.46 -31.60 -25.33
C THR A 22 33.88 -30.66 -24.20
N PRO A 23 33.09 -30.47 -23.12
CA PRO A 23 33.58 -29.79 -21.93
C PRO A 23 34.39 -30.76 -21.08
N ALA A 24 35.67 -30.42 -20.89
CA ALA A 24 36.55 -31.03 -19.91
C ALA A 24 36.17 -30.60 -18.48
N SER A 25 36.48 -31.47 -17.53
CA SER A 25 36.29 -31.32 -16.09
C SER A 25 36.94 -30.06 -15.50
N ALA A 26 36.19 -29.33 -14.69
CA ALA A 26 36.76 -28.42 -13.70
C ALA A 26 36.03 -28.64 -12.36
N ALA A 27 36.59 -29.51 -11.55
CA ALA A 27 36.33 -29.55 -10.12
C ALA A 27 37.12 -28.43 -9.43
N GLN A 28 36.58 -27.96 -8.30
CA GLN A 28 37.21 -27.14 -7.25
C GLN A 28 37.27 -25.62 -7.49
N ASN A 29 36.23 -24.94 -6.99
CA ASN A 29 36.38 -23.83 -6.06
C ASN A 29 35.05 -23.60 -5.31
N ARG A 30 34.81 -24.38 -4.25
CA ARG A 30 33.81 -24.02 -3.23
C ARG A 30 34.53 -23.17 -2.19
N ALA A 31 34.51 -21.86 -2.38
CA ALA A 31 34.73 -20.94 -1.28
C ALA A 31 33.51 -21.02 -0.36
N SER A 32 33.74 -21.33 0.91
CA SER A 32 32.76 -21.26 1.97
C SER A 32 32.22 -19.82 2.08
N ALA A 33 30.97 -19.61 1.69
CA ALA A 33 30.27 -18.37 2.00
C ALA A 33 30.07 -18.33 3.52
N ALA A 34 30.60 -17.29 4.15
CA ALA A 34 30.33 -17.00 5.55
C ALA A 34 28.82 -16.79 5.76
N PRO A 35 28.24 -17.17 6.91
CA PRO A 35 26.84 -16.90 7.20
C PRO A 35 26.59 -15.39 7.15
N SER A 36 25.59 -14.98 6.38
CA SER A 36 25.09 -13.60 6.39
C SER A 36 24.69 -13.24 7.83
N PRO A 37 25.04 -12.04 8.32
CA PRO A 37 24.55 -11.59 9.62
C PRO A 37 23.02 -11.56 9.60
N ALA A 38 22.41 -11.91 10.74
CA ALA A 38 20.97 -11.89 10.94
C ALA A 38 20.38 -10.58 10.40
N GLY A 39 19.36 -10.70 9.54
CA GLY A 39 18.68 -9.53 8.97
C GLY A 39 18.20 -8.61 10.08
N ASP A 40 18.52 -7.32 9.94
CA ASP A 40 17.91 -6.31 10.78
C ASP A 40 16.38 -6.45 10.69
N PRO A 41 15.64 -6.36 11.82
CA PRO A 41 14.19 -6.36 11.78
C PRO A 41 13.74 -5.28 10.79
N VAL A 42 12.65 -5.51 10.04
CA VAL A 42 12.03 -4.49 9.17
C VAL A 42 11.83 -3.21 9.99
N THR A 43 12.80 -2.30 9.94
CA THR A 43 12.84 -1.12 10.79
C THR A 43 11.78 -0.17 10.30
N SER A 44 11.09 0.48 11.24
CA SER A 44 10.21 1.58 10.85
C SER A 44 11.07 2.62 10.12
N PRO A 45 10.64 3.12 8.94
CA PRO A 45 11.44 4.08 8.19
C PRO A 45 11.73 5.31 9.05
N ASP A 46 12.91 5.91 8.85
CA ASP A 46 13.35 7.05 9.65
C ASP A 46 12.32 8.19 9.57
N PRO A 47 11.91 8.78 10.71
CA PRO A 47 10.98 9.89 10.71
C PRO A 47 11.54 11.08 9.93
N ILE A 48 10.71 11.68 9.09
CA ILE A 48 11.04 12.90 8.37
C ILE A 48 10.69 14.08 9.28
N SER A 49 11.72 14.71 9.85
CA SER A 49 11.59 15.98 10.57
C SER A 49 11.70 17.16 9.61
N GLY A 50 10.97 18.23 9.92
CA GLY A 50 11.09 19.50 9.23
C GLY A 50 9.86 19.90 8.41
N PRO A 51 9.94 21.06 7.75
CA PRO A 51 8.76 21.73 7.21
C PRO A 51 8.27 21.16 5.89
N ALA A 52 7.02 21.47 5.57
CA ALA A 52 6.41 21.22 4.27
C ALA A 52 5.38 22.31 3.97
N TRP A 53 5.09 22.58 2.71
CA TRP A 53 4.10 23.58 2.35
C TRP A 53 3.48 23.32 0.97
N ALA A 54 2.35 23.96 0.70
CA ALA A 54 1.72 23.96 -0.62
C ALA A 54 0.75 25.14 -0.81
N HIS A 55 0.61 25.55 -2.07
CA HIS A 55 -0.58 26.29 -2.52
C HIS A 55 -1.66 25.31 -2.99
N GLY A 56 -2.91 25.65 -2.71
CA GLY A 56 -4.04 24.81 -3.08
C GLY A 56 -5.36 25.55 -3.11
N VAL A 57 -6.42 24.79 -3.37
CA VAL A 57 -7.81 25.27 -3.31
C VAL A 57 -8.57 24.42 -2.31
N ALA A 58 -9.19 25.08 -1.34
CA ALA A 58 -10.00 24.44 -0.31
C ALA A 58 -11.48 24.72 -0.53
N THR A 59 -12.32 23.69 -0.36
CA THR A 59 -13.78 23.81 -0.41
C THR A 59 -14.34 23.91 1.01
N TYR A 60 -15.05 25.00 1.27
CA TYR A 60 -15.73 25.27 2.53
C TYR A 60 -17.23 25.07 2.38
N ALA A 61 -17.85 24.42 3.36
CA ALA A 61 -19.30 24.47 3.54
C ALA A 61 -19.76 25.88 3.95
N ALA A 62 -21.07 26.12 3.89
CA ALA A 62 -21.67 27.40 4.25
C ALA A 62 -21.37 27.86 5.69
N ASP A 63 -21.11 26.94 6.61
CA ASP A 63 -20.77 27.23 8.00
C ASP A 63 -19.26 27.46 8.24
N GLY A 64 -18.44 27.43 7.18
CA GLY A 64 -16.99 27.58 7.25
C GLY A 64 -16.24 26.27 7.53
N THR A 65 -16.94 25.12 7.61
CA THR A 65 -16.28 23.82 7.73
C THR A 65 -15.51 23.49 6.46
N VAL A 66 -14.24 23.09 6.59
CA VAL A 66 -13.43 22.58 5.47
C VAL A 66 -13.95 21.19 5.09
N LEU A 67 -14.42 21.05 3.86
CA LEU A 67 -14.83 19.77 3.28
C LEU A 67 -13.61 19.07 2.66
N ASP A 68 -12.84 19.80 1.84
CA ASP A 68 -11.61 19.29 1.26
C ASP A 68 -10.59 20.38 0.94
N ALA A 69 -9.37 19.96 0.61
CA ALA A 69 -8.36 20.82 0.02
C ALA A 69 -7.47 20.04 -0.96
N TRP A 70 -7.26 20.61 -2.14
CA TRP A 70 -6.40 20.05 -3.18
C TRP A 70 -5.13 20.89 -3.33
N PHE A 71 -3.97 20.21 -3.27
CA PHE A 71 -2.62 20.79 -3.36
C PHE A 71 -1.91 20.18 -4.58
N PRO A 72 -1.96 20.84 -5.76
CA PRO A 72 -1.44 20.23 -6.99
C PRO A 72 0.06 19.96 -6.96
N VAL A 73 0.82 20.82 -6.28
CA VAL A 73 2.28 20.73 -6.16
C VAL A 73 2.69 21.01 -4.71
N PRO A 74 2.71 19.98 -3.83
CA PRO A 74 3.23 20.12 -2.48
C PRO A 74 4.77 20.04 -2.46
N PHE A 75 5.39 20.68 -1.47
CA PHE A 75 6.84 20.75 -1.32
C PHE A 75 7.27 20.36 0.10
N LEU A 76 8.44 19.72 0.20
CA LEU A 76 9.20 19.63 1.45
C LEU A 76 10.10 20.86 1.59
N GLY A 77 10.31 21.33 2.80
CA GLY A 77 11.05 22.55 3.10
C GLY A 77 10.16 23.66 3.64
N ALA A 78 10.79 24.78 4.03
CA ALA A 78 10.07 25.96 4.49
C ALA A 78 9.40 26.64 3.30
N TYR A 79 8.27 27.30 3.55
CA TYR A 79 7.63 28.14 2.53
C TYR A 79 8.60 29.22 2.06
N ASP A 80 8.80 29.29 0.75
CA ASP A 80 9.78 30.15 0.09
C ASP A 80 9.24 31.58 -0.19
N GLY A 81 7.98 31.85 0.15
CA GLY A 81 7.33 33.13 -0.13
C GLY A 81 6.88 33.29 -1.58
N SER A 82 6.85 32.22 -2.37
CA SER A 82 6.32 32.25 -3.73
C SER A 82 4.84 32.63 -3.78
N ASP A 83 4.43 33.30 -4.85
CA ASP A 83 3.04 33.70 -5.05
C ASP A 83 2.15 32.49 -5.40
N VAL A 84 0.87 32.59 -5.05
CA VAL A 84 -0.14 31.60 -5.43
C VAL A 84 -0.21 31.51 -6.96
N PRO A 85 -0.09 30.32 -7.57
CA PRO A 85 -0.13 30.18 -9.02
C PRO A 85 -1.45 30.67 -9.63
N ASP A 86 -1.36 31.45 -10.71
CA ASP A 86 -2.52 32.01 -11.43
C ASP A 86 -3.50 30.93 -11.92
N ASP A 87 -3.00 29.73 -12.22
CA ASP A 87 -3.80 28.58 -12.68
C ASP A 87 -4.83 28.09 -11.65
N LEU A 88 -4.69 28.48 -10.37
CA LEU A 88 -5.69 28.18 -9.33
C LEU A 88 -6.86 29.16 -9.32
N ALA A 89 -6.68 30.37 -9.85
CA ALA A 89 -7.71 31.42 -9.81
C ALA A 89 -9.04 31.00 -10.47
N PRO A 90 -9.08 30.28 -11.60
CA PRO A 90 -10.32 29.81 -12.21
C PRO A 90 -11.15 28.82 -11.36
N LEU A 91 -10.54 28.23 -10.32
CA LEU A 91 -11.20 27.25 -9.45
C LEU A 91 -11.86 27.90 -8.23
N VAL A 92 -11.51 29.15 -7.94
CA VAL A 92 -12.04 29.95 -6.83
C VAL A 92 -13.43 30.45 -7.18
N GLY A 93 -14.33 30.41 -6.21
CA GLY A 93 -15.68 30.94 -6.37
C GLY A 93 -16.72 30.20 -5.54
N GLU A 94 -17.94 30.70 -5.61
CA GLU A 94 -19.09 30.13 -4.91
C GLU A 94 -19.85 29.16 -5.82
N ASP A 95 -20.45 28.14 -5.20
CA ASP A 95 -21.39 27.22 -5.83
C ASP A 95 -22.66 27.24 -4.98
N GLU A 96 -23.62 28.07 -5.38
CA GLU A 96 -24.89 28.25 -4.68
C GLU A 96 -25.73 26.97 -4.66
N VAL A 97 -25.57 26.11 -5.67
CA VAL A 97 -26.34 24.87 -5.80
C VAL A 97 -25.92 23.89 -4.69
N ARG A 98 -24.61 23.74 -4.49
CA ARG A 98 -24.05 22.96 -3.38
C ARG A 98 -24.05 23.70 -2.04
N GLY A 99 -24.04 25.03 -2.07
CA GLY A 99 -23.86 25.86 -0.88
C GLY A 99 -22.43 25.81 -0.34
N VAL A 100 -21.45 25.87 -1.25
CA VAL A 100 -20.02 25.82 -0.90
C VAL A 100 -19.25 26.99 -1.50
N ARG A 101 -18.11 27.31 -0.90
CA ARG A 101 -17.16 28.32 -1.39
C ARG A 101 -15.79 27.70 -1.54
N ARG A 102 -15.15 27.92 -2.69
CA ARG A 102 -13.77 27.51 -2.97
C ARG A 102 -12.85 28.72 -2.88
N VAL A 103 -11.75 28.60 -2.17
CA VAL A 103 -10.75 29.66 -2.00
C VAL A 103 -9.33 29.11 -2.14
N THR A 104 -8.42 29.94 -2.63
CA THR A 104 -6.99 29.65 -2.59
C THR A 104 -6.48 29.68 -1.16
N VAL A 105 -5.65 28.70 -0.82
CA VAL A 105 -5.00 28.59 0.49
C VAL A 105 -3.50 28.34 0.30
N THR A 106 -2.70 28.85 1.22
CA THR A 106 -1.30 28.48 1.39
C THR A 106 -1.19 27.81 2.75
N VAL A 107 -0.76 26.56 2.77
CA VAL A 107 -0.57 25.79 4.01
C VAL A 107 0.91 25.57 4.20
N SER A 108 1.40 25.86 5.40
CA SER A 108 2.78 25.61 5.80
C SER A 108 2.80 24.86 7.13
N ILE A 109 3.49 23.74 7.16
CA ILE A 109 3.77 22.92 8.33
C ILE A 109 5.21 23.21 8.72
N GLU A 110 5.47 23.57 9.98
CA GLU A 110 6.84 23.83 10.47
C GLU A 110 7.62 22.53 10.70
N ASP A 111 6.97 21.52 11.26
CA ASP A 111 7.57 20.21 11.50
C ASP A 111 6.56 19.07 11.29
N LEU A 112 6.89 18.18 10.38
CA LEU A 112 6.09 16.99 10.08
C LEU A 112 6.02 15.99 11.23
N GLN A 113 6.88 16.08 12.25
CA GLN A 113 6.76 15.29 13.49
C GLN A 113 5.77 15.86 14.51
N SER A 114 5.37 17.12 14.37
CA SER A 114 4.28 17.70 15.16
C SER A 114 2.93 17.16 14.68
N ALA A 115 2.01 16.92 15.61
CA ALA A 115 0.65 16.50 15.28
C ALA A 115 -0.05 17.58 14.42
N PRO A 116 -0.89 17.19 13.44
CA PRO A 116 -1.64 18.16 12.65
C PRO A 116 -2.51 19.03 13.55
N VAL A 117 -2.54 20.34 13.30
CA VAL A 117 -3.30 21.28 14.15
C VAL A 117 -4.69 21.61 13.61
N ASP A 118 -4.90 21.44 12.30
CA ASP A 118 -6.17 21.73 11.65
C ASP A 118 -6.45 20.79 10.45
N THR A 119 -7.62 20.96 9.83
CA THR A 119 -8.06 20.15 8.68
C THR A 119 -7.16 20.36 7.46
N LEU A 120 -6.66 21.57 7.21
CA LEU A 120 -5.88 21.88 6.01
C LEU A 120 -4.49 21.24 6.07
N GLU A 121 -3.86 21.21 7.24
CA GLU A 121 -2.61 20.47 7.44
C GLU A 121 -2.80 18.97 7.21
N VAL A 122 -3.92 18.39 7.64
CA VAL A 122 -4.22 16.99 7.35
C VAL A 122 -4.26 16.74 5.85
N TRP A 123 -4.98 17.59 5.09
CA TRP A 123 -5.06 17.46 3.63
C TRP A 123 -3.69 17.54 2.96
N LEU A 124 -2.80 18.42 3.44
CA LEU A 124 -1.43 18.51 2.95
C LEU A 124 -0.64 17.24 3.27
N ARG A 125 -0.69 16.76 4.52
CA ARG A 125 0.02 15.53 4.96
C ARG A 125 -0.39 14.30 4.15
N LEU A 126 -1.68 14.12 3.88
CA LEU A 126 -2.16 13.00 3.06
C LEU A 126 -1.65 13.10 1.60
N GLN A 127 -1.61 14.31 1.04
CA GLN A 127 -1.07 14.53 -0.31
C GLN A 127 0.46 14.36 -0.35
N LEU A 128 1.21 14.73 0.69
CA LEU A 128 2.65 14.43 0.76
C LEU A 128 2.92 12.92 0.62
N ILE A 129 2.09 12.08 1.26
CA ILE A 129 2.22 10.62 1.16
C ILE A 129 1.85 10.14 -0.25
N SER A 130 0.72 10.58 -0.80
CA SER A 130 0.26 10.12 -2.12
C SER A 130 1.07 10.67 -3.31
N HIS A 131 1.71 11.82 -3.15
CA HIS A 131 2.72 12.34 -4.07
C HIS A 131 4.07 11.61 -3.95
N ARG A 132 4.23 10.71 -2.96
CA ARG A 132 5.48 10.00 -2.64
C ARG A 132 6.62 10.91 -2.20
N LEU A 133 6.31 12.09 -1.65
CA LEU A 133 7.31 12.96 -1.04
C LEU A 133 7.76 12.42 0.31
N VAL A 134 6.87 11.71 1.00
CA VAL A 134 7.15 11.03 2.26
C VAL A 134 6.59 9.61 2.23
N GLN A 135 7.24 8.68 2.92
CA GLN A 135 6.78 7.31 3.04
C GLN A 135 5.76 7.16 4.19
N PRO A 136 4.93 6.10 4.19
CA PRO A 136 4.12 5.75 5.35
C PRO A 136 4.95 5.70 6.64
N ARG A 137 4.35 6.10 7.77
CA ARG A 137 4.94 6.12 9.12
C ARG A 137 6.11 7.09 9.33
N THR A 138 6.47 7.90 8.33
CA THR A 138 7.57 8.87 8.48
C THR A 138 7.11 10.24 8.95
N ILE A 139 5.81 10.53 8.95
CA ILE A 139 5.22 11.80 9.40
C ILE A 139 4.14 11.55 10.45
N ASN A 140 3.90 12.54 11.31
CA ASN A 140 2.88 12.46 12.34
C ASN A 140 1.46 12.69 11.76
N LEU A 141 0.54 11.78 12.07
CA LEU A 141 -0.87 11.82 11.71
C LEU A 141 -1.79 11.58 12.91
N ASP A 142 -1.29 11.77 14.13
CA ASP A 142 -2.06 11.62 15.35
C ASP A 142 -3.25 12.59 15.37
N GLY A 143 -4.41 12.10 15.79
CA GLY A 143 -5.63 12.92 15.86
C GLY A 143 -6.31 13.20 14.51
N VAL A 144 -5.78 12.71 13.38
CA VAL A 144 -6.30 13.01 12.03
C VAL A 144 -7.82 12.82 11.87
N PHE A 145 -8.39 11.77 12.46
CA PHE A 145 -9.83 11.48 12.40
C PHE A 145 -10.70 12.56 13.06
N GLY A 146 -10.18 13.24 14.08
CA GLY A 146 -10.86 14.32 14.78
C GLY A 146 -10.87 15.64 13.99
N LEU A 147 -9.93 15.81 13.06
CA LEU A 147 -9.77 17.02 12.25
C LEU A 147 -10.48 16.94 10.90
N LEU A 148 -10.68 15.73 10.35
CA LEU A 148 -11.38 15.55 9.08
C LEU A 148 -12.89 15.64 9.23
N THR A 149 -13.54 16.33 8.30
CA THR A 149 -15.01 16.38 8.18
C THR A 149 -15.53 15.12 7.51
N ASN A 150 -16.67 14.59 7.94
CA ASN A 150 -17.36 13.55 7.16
C ASN A 150 -18.07 14.21 5.97
N VAL A 151 -17.78 13.79 4.75
CA VAL A 151 -18.20 14.48 3.52
C VAL A 151 -19.06 13.56 2.66
N VAL A 152 -20.03 14.13 1.95
CA VAL A 152 -20.72 13.43 0.87
C VAL A 152 -19.96 13.70 -0.43
N TRP A 153 -19.22 12.71 -0.90
CA TRP A 153 -18.44 12.78 -2.15
C TRP A 153 -19.36 12.53 -3.33
N THR A 154 -19.52 13.52 -4.21
CA THR A 154 -20.45 13.44 -5.34
C THR A 154 -19.78 13.73 -6.68
N SER A 155 -20.46 13.37 -7.77
CA SER A 155 -20.07 13.78 -9.12
C SER A 155 -20.05 15.30 -9.34
N ALA A 156 -20.66 16.09 -8.44
CA ALA A 156 -20.60 17.56 -8.46
C ALA A 156 -19.51 18.13 -7.52
N GLY A 157 -18.69 17.27 -6.89
CA GLY A 157 -17.70 17.65 -5.89
C GLY A 157 -18.18 17.40 -4.44
N PRO A 158 -17.38 17.79 -3.44
CA PRO A 158 -17.70 17.56 -2.03
C PRO A 158 -18.92 18.38 -1.60
N CYS A 159 -19.76 17.77 -0.77
CA CYS A 159 -20.92 18.39 -0.15
C CYS A 159 -20.94 18.09 1.36
N ALA A 160 -21.44 19.04 2.15
CA ALA A 160 -21.71 18.81 3.56
C ALA A 160 -22.75 17.68 3.74
N VAL A 161 -22.60 16.90 4.80
CA VAL A 161 -23.59 15.88 5.20
C VAL A 161 -24.88 16.55 5.69
N ALA A 162 -24.74 17.64 6.44
CA ALA A 162 -25.88 18.43 6.90
C ALA A 162 -26.67 18.98 5.70
N ASP A 163 -28.00 18.80 5.74
CA ASP A 163 -28.93 19.24 4.68
C ASP A 163 -28.64 18.71 3.26
N PHE A 164 -27.90 17.61 3.12
CA PHE A 164 -27.52 17.09 1.81
C PHE A 164 -28.71 16.79 0.90
N GLU A 165 -29.86 16.33 1.41
CA GLU A 165 -31.03 16.05 0.57
C GLU A 165 -31.65 17.33 -0.04
N ARG A 166 -31.52 18.49 0.64
CA ARG A 166 -31.86 19.79 0.03
C ARG A 166 -30.85 20.16 -1.04
N THR A 167 -29.56 19.94 -0.80
CA THR A 167 -28.50 20.10 -1.82
C THR A 167 -28.77 19.22 -3.03
N ARG A 168 -29.11 17.95 -2.85
CA ARG A 168 -29.46 17.01 -3.91
C ARG A 168 -30.67 17.49 -4.72
N LEU A 169 -31.70 18.03 -4.07
CA LEU A 169 -32.86 18.63 -4.73
C LEU A 169 -32.44 19.83 -5.60
N ARG A 170 -31.59 20.73 -5.08
CA ARG A 170 -31.07 21.88 -5.85
C ARG A 170 -30.27 21.41 -7.06
N LEU A 171 -29.37 20.45 -6.89
CA LEU A 171 -28.57 19.86 -7.98
C LEU A 171 -29.46 19.29 -9.09
N ARG A 172 -30.49 18.50 -8.73
CA ARG A 172 -31.43 17.93 -9.71
C ARG A 172 -32.31 18.99 -10.38
N THR A 173 -32.76 19.99 -9.63
CA THR A 173 -33.55 21.11 -10.17
C THR A 173 -32.73 21.93 -11.17
N ALA A 174 -31.43 22.08 -10.91
CA ALA A 174 -30.48 22.71 -11.84
C ALA A 174 -30.13 21.83 -13.06
N GLY A 175 -30.78 20.67 -13.23
CA GLY A 175 -30.56 19.75 -14.35
C GLY A 175 -29.28 18.93 -14.22
N GLN A 176 -28.58 18.98 -13.09
CA GLN A 176 -27.35 18.23 -12.89
C GLN A 176 -27.64 16.76 -12.53
N HIS A 177 -26.89 15.85 -13.15
CA HIS A 177 -26.84 14.47 -12.71
C HIS A 177 -25.93 14.35 -11.47
N VAL A 178 -26.51 13.95 -10.34
CA VAL A 178 -25.77 13.75 -9.09
C VAL A 178 -25.73 12.28 -8.70
N THR A 179 -24.51 11.76 -8.60
CA THR A 179 -24.20 10.45 -8.02
C THR A 179 -23.40 10.65 -6.74
N VAL A 180 -23.77 9.94 -5.67
CA VAL A 180 -22.97 9.87 -4.44
C VAL A 180 -21.99 8.71 -4.61
N LEU A 181 -20.71 9.03 -4.61
CA LEU A 181 -19.60 8.09 -4.75
C LEU A 181 -19.25 7.46 -3.40
N GLY A 182 -19.37 8.23 -2.32
CA GLY A 182 -19.10 7.77 -0.96
C GLY A 182 -19.52 8.80 0.08
N VAL A 183 -19.64 8.34 1.33
CA VAL A 183 -19.85 9.21 2.50
C VAL A 183 -18.80 8.83 3.52
N ASP A 184 -17.72 9.59 3.57
CA ASP A 184 -16.54 9.29 4.38
C ASP A 184 -15.69 10.54 4.63
N LYS A 185 -14.77 10.46 5.59
CA LYS A 185 -13.74 11.47 5.88
C LYS A 185 -12.58 11.45 4.89
N PHE A 186 -12.32 10.31 4.26
CA PHE A 186 -11.23 10.14 3.29
C PHE A 186 -11.79 9.99 1.88
N PRO A 187 -11.34 10.80 0.91
CA PRO A 187 -11.73 10.63 -0.49
C PRO A 187 -10.85 9.57 -1.19
N ARG A 188 -11.13 9.37 -2.47
CA ARG A 188 -10.33 8.57 -3.39
C ARG A 188 -9.05 9.31 -3.74
N MET A 189 -7.91 8.63 -3.73
CA MET A 189 -6.59 9.25 -3.98
C MET A 189 -6.52 9.90 -5.37
N VAL A 190 -7.05 9.21 -6.39
CA VAL A 190 -6.92 9.61 -7.80
C VAL A 190 -7.67 10.89 -8.15
N ASP A 191 -8.59 11.33 -7.29
CA ASP A 191 -9.31 12.60 -7.47
C ASP A 191 -8.43 13.81 -7.08
N TYR A 192 -7.25 13.56 -6.48
CA TYR A 192 -6.27 14.57 -6.06
C TYR A 192 -4.92 14.38 -6.75
N VAL A 193 -4.43 13.13 -6.83
CA VAL A 193 -3.14 12.80 -7.45
C VAL A 193 -3.16 11.39 -8.04
N VAL A 194 -2.60 11.27 -9.24
CA VAL A 194 -2.27 9.99 -9.88
C VAL A 194 -0.75 9.89 -9.95
N PRO A 195 -0.09 9.14 -9.04
CA PRO A 195 1.36 9.01 -9.06
C PRO A 195 1.82 8.30 -10.35
N THR A 196 2.98 8.67 -10.86
CA THR A 196 3.49 8.09 -12.11
C THR A 196 3.87 6.61 -11.93
N GLY A 197 3.69 5.84 -13.01
CA GLY A 197 4.13 4.44 -13.10
C GLY A 197 3.30 3.46 -12.28
N VAL A 198 2.09 3.82 -11.86
CA VAL A 198 1.16 2.91 -11.16
C VAL A 198 -0.04 2.55 -12.02
N ARG A 199 -0.71 1.44 -11.68
CA ARG A 199 -2.03 1.09 -12.22
C ARG A 199 -2.99 0.81 -11.08
N ILE A 200 -4.23 1.29 -11.23
CA ILE A 200 -5.30 1.07 -10.25
C ILE A 200 -6.54 0.62 -11.04
N GLY A 201 -6.96 -0.63 -10.85
CA GLY A 201 -8.09 -1.23 -11.57
C GLY A 201 -9.43 -0.65 -11.15
N ASP A 202 -9.65 -0.53 -9.83
CA ASP A 202 -10.78 0.17 -9.24
C ASP A 202 -10.27 1.24 -8.26
N ALA A 203 -10.40 2.50 -8.65
CA ALA A 203 -9.86 3.61 -7.89
C ALA A 203 -10.70 4.00 -6.66
N ASP A 204 -11.89 3.41 -6.50
CA ASP A 204 -12.70 3.57 -5.28
C ASP A 204 -12.01 2.95 -4.05
N ARG A 205 -11.02 2.07 -4.29
CA ARG A 205 -10.36 1.27 -3.25
C ARG A 205 -9.00 1.78 -2.81
N VAL A 206 -8.59 2.96 -3.27
CA VAL A 206 -7.34 3.61 -2.86
C VAL A 206 -7.66 4.95 -2.25
N ARG A 207 -7.51 5.06 -0.92
CA ARG A 207 -7.77 6.30 -0.19
C ARG A 207 -6.64 7.31 -0.39
N LEU A 208 -6.98 8.60 -0.38
CA LEU A 208 -5.96 9.65 -0.27
C LEU A 208 -5.12 9.42 1.00
N GLY A 209 -3.81 9.59 0.87
CA GLY A 209 -2.83 9.19 1.88
C GLY A 209 -2.28 7.78 1.71
N ALA A 210 -2.72 7.02 0.70
CA ALA A 210 -2.02 5.81 0.27
C ALA A 210 -0.70 6.17 -0.46
N HIS A 211 0.34 5.38 -0.27
CA HIS A 211 1.63 5.49 -0.96
C HIS A 211 1.79 4.31 -1.93
N LEU A 212 1.82 4.57 -3.23
CA LEU A 212 2.00 3.53 -4.25
C LEU A 212 3.30 3.76 -5.02
N ALA A 213 4.35 3.01 -4.67
CA ALA A 213 5.63 3.10 -5.37
C ALA A 213 5.51 2.76 -6.86
N GLU A 214 6.45 3.27 -7.67
CA GLU A 214 6.48 3.02 -9.11
C GLU A 214 6.53 1.51 -9.41
N GLY A 215 5.76 1.08 -10.41
CA GLY A 215 5.57 -0.33 -10.77
C GLY A 215 4.43 -1.02 -10.00
N THR A 216 3.86 -0.39 -8.97
CA THR A 216 2.72 -0.96 -8.24
C THR A 216 1.48 -1.08 -9.12
N THR A 217 0.83 -2.24 -9.04
CA THR A 217 -0.50 -2.47 -9.62
C THR A 217 -1.48 -2.82 -8.51
N VAL A 218 -2.48 -1.98 -8.29
CA VAL A 218 -3.64 -2.30 -7.45
C VAL A 218 -4.74 -2.84 -8.37
N MET A 219 -5.06 -4.13 -8.24
CA MET A 219 -6.15 -4.76 -9.00
C MET A 219 -7.51 -4.47 -8.34
N HIS A 220 -8.60 -4.85 -9.00
CA HIS A 220 -9.97 -4.51 -8.58
C HIS A 220 -10.35 -4.96 -7.16
N GLU A 221 -9.79 -6.05 -6.63
CA GLU A 221 -10.05 -6.49 -5.24
C GLU A 221 -9.08 -5.84 -4.24
N GLY A 222 -7.96 -5.31 -4.76
CA GLY A 222 -6.94 -4.60 -4.02
C GLY A 222 -7.52 -3.39 -3.28
N PHE A 223 -7.03 -3.15 -2.07
CA PHE A 223 -7.41 -1.97 -1.27
C PHE A 223 -6.18 -1.45 -0.56
N VAL A 224 -5.98 -0.13 -0.57
CA VAL A 224 -4.89 0.54 0.15
C VAL A 224 -5.45 1.71 0.93
N ASN A 225 -5.24 1.68 2.24
CA ASN A 225 -5.69 2.72 3.16
C ASN A 225 -4.69 3.89 3.23
N PHE A 226 -5.03 4.93 4.01
CA PHE A 226 -4.11 6.03 4.28
C PHE A 226 -2.93 5.58 5.17
N ASN A 227 -1.81 6.30 5.06
CA ASN A 227 -0.55 6.02 5.76
C ASN A 227 -0.10 4.56 5.57
N ALA A 228 -0.33 4.02 4.38
CA ALA A 228 -0.09 2.63 4.04
C ALA A 228 0.24 2.49 2.55
N GLY A 229 0.75 1.33 2.15
CA GLY A 229 0.93 0.97 0.75
C GLY A 229 2.25 0.27 0.48
N THR A 230 2.86 0.58 -0.67
CA THR A 230 3.99 -0.16 -1.24
C THR A 230 5.23 0.72 -1.32
N LEU A 231 6.41 0.14 -1.07
CA LEU A 231 7.71 0.82 -1.20
C LEU A 231 8.46 0.48 -2.49
N GLY A 232 8.00 -0.52 -3.23
CA GLY A 232 8.57 -0.92 -4.51
C GLY A 232 7.53 -1.50 -5.47
N VAL A 233 7.98 -2.37 -6.37
CA VAL A 233 7.13 -3.05 -7.35
C VAL A 233 6.31 -4.12 -6.66
N SER A 234 4.98 -4.01 -6.70
CA SER A 234 4.07 -4.97 -6.06
C SER A 234 2.80 -5.19 -6.85
N MET A 235 2.30 -6.43 -6.85
CA MET A 235 0.93 -6.75 -7.22
C MET A 235 0.05 -6.72 -5.96
N VAL A 236 -0.92 -5.80 -5.93
CA VAL A 236 -1.86 -5.64 -4.82
C VAL A 236 -3.25 -6.04 -5.27
N GLU A 237 -3.58 -7.30 -5.03
CA GLU A 237 -4.90 -7.87 -5.26
C GLU A 237 -5.69 -8.04 -3.97
N GLY A 238 -5.11 -7.79 -2.79
CA GLY A 238 -5.78 -7.86 -1.48
C GLY A 238 -5.76 -6.55 -0.69
N ARG A 239 -6.05 -6.62 0.61
CA ARG A 239 -6.29 -5.44 1.47
C ARG A 239 -5.07 -5.08 2.33
N ILE A 240 -4.53 -3.88 2.13
CA ILE A 240 -3.47 -3.24 2.93
C ILE A 240 -4.13 -2.25 3.90
N SER A 241 -4.14 -2.61 5.19
CA SER A 241 -4.74 -1.78 6.24
C SER A 241 -3.94 -0.51 6.55
N GLY A 242 -4.58 0.45 7.26
CA GLY A 242 -3.92 1.71 7.64
C GLY A 242 -2.66 1.46 8.46
N GLY A 243 -1.58 2.18 8.14
CA GLY A 243 -0.26 1.95 8.69
C GLY A 243 0.54 0.86 7.98
N VAL A 244 -0.05 -0.13 7.31
CA VAL A 244 0.69 -1.29 6.78
C VAL A 244 1.57 -0.91 5.60
N VAL A 245 2.79 -1.47 5.58
CA VAL A 245 3.77 -1.26 4.50
C VAL A 245 4.16 -2.59 3.88
N VAL A 246 4.24 -2.63 2.55
CA VAL A 246 4.67 -3.78 1.74
C VAL A 246 5.91 -3.38 0.93
N ASP A 247 7.02 -4.08 1.13
CA ASP A 247 8.29 -3.76 0.47
C ASP A 247 8.40 -4.41 -0.92
N ASP A 248 9.49 -4.11 -1.62
CA ASP A 248 9.73 -4.40 -3.02
C ASP A 248 9.61 -5.88 -3.40
N GLY A 249 8.95 -6.13 -4.54
CA GLY A 249 8.75 -7.46 -5.10
C GLY A 249 7.74 -8.33 -4.36
N SER A 250 7.01 -7.78 -3.38
CA SER A 250 6.01 -8.53 -2.62
C SER A 250 4.62 -8.42 -3.23
N ASP A 251 3.94 -9.57 -3.30
CA ASP A 251 2.61 -9.70 -3.89
C ASP A 251 1.56 -10.05 -2.82
N VAL A 252 0.44 -9.32 -2.87
CA VAL A 252 -0.71 -9.48 -1.99
C VAL A 252 -1.84 -10.07 -2.83
N GLY A 253 -2.03 -11.39 -2.77
CA GLY A 253 -2.97 -12.12 -3.63
C GLY A 253 -4.44 -11.75 -3.40
N GLY A 254 -5.28 -12.07 -4.40
CA GLY A 254 -6.70 -11.73 -4.43
C GLY A 254 -7.46 -12.16 -3.17
N GLY A 255 -8.12 -11.23 -2.49
CA GLY A 255 -8.89 -11.49 -1.28
C GLY A 255 -8.07 -11.48 0.01
N ALA A 256 -6.74 -11.39 -0.08
CA ALA A 256 -5.87 -11.46 1.08
C ALA A 256 -6.12 -10.31 2.06
N SER A 257 -5.86 -10.56 3.33
CA SER A 257 -6.07 -9.61 4.43
C SER A 257 -4.76 -9.33 5.16
N ILE A 258 -4.25 -8.10 5.13
CA ILE A 258 -3.16 -7.68 6.02
C ILE A 258 -3.75 -6.81 7.12
N MET A 259 -3.67 -7.29 8.36
CA MET A 259 -4.32 -6.63 9.49
C MET A 259 -3.70 -5.28 9.82
N GLY A 260 -4.56 -4.32 10.14
CA GLY A 260 -4.15 -3.11 10.85
C GLY A 260 -4.18 -3.35 12.36
N THR A 261 -3.72 -2.37 13.12
CA THR A 261 -3.61 -2.42 14.59
C THR A 261 -4.93 -2.80 15.29
N LEU A 262 -6.07 -2.44 14.70
CA LEU A 262 -7.40 -2.64 15.30
C LEU A 262 -7.99 -4.05 15.12
N SER A 263 -7.36 -4.93 14.34
CA SER A 263 -7.99 -6.17 13.89
C SER A 263 -7.67 -7.40 14.75
N GLY A 264 -6.77 -7.33 15.75
CA GLY A 264 -6.28 -8.54 16.44
C GLY A 264 -5.61 -8.39 17.81
N GLY A 265 -5.89 -7.32 18.56
CA GLY A 265 -5.47 -7.21 19.97
C GLY A 265 -4.00 -6.84 20.21
N GLY A 266 -3.25 -6.49 19.16
CA GLY A 266 -1.87 -5.97 19.26
C GLY A 266 -1.80 -4.45 19.01
N LYS A 267 -0.75 -3.80 19.52
CA LYS A 267 -0.43 -2.38 19.21
C LYS A 267 0.51 -2.23 18.01
N GLU A 268 1.07 -3.34 17.53
CA GLU A 268 2.08 -3.35 16.46
C GLU A 268 1.43 -3.17 15.09
N VAL A 269 2.08 -2.37 14.25
CA VAL A 269 1.66 -2.10 12.88
C VAL A 269 2.43 -3.02 11.94
N ILE A 270 1.72 -3.92 11.26
CA ILE A 270 2.30 -4.98 10.43
C ILE A 270 3.08 -4.42 9.25
N SER A 271 4.25 -5.00 8.97
CA SER A 271 5.03 -4.78 7.75
C SER A 271 5.25 -6.11 7.01
N VAL A 272 5.39 -6.03 5.69
CA VAL A 272 5.74 -7.16 4.83
C VAL A 272 7.05 -6.81 4.15
N GLY A 273 8.09 -7.61 4.37
CA GLY A 273 9.40 -7.47 3.73
C GLY A 273 9.35 -7.72 2.23
N ARG A 274 10.51 -7.91 1.62
CA ARG A 274 10.68 -8.03 0.17
C ARG A 274 10.37 -9.43 -0.34
N ARG A 275 9.96 -9.54 -1.60
CA ARG A 275 9.77 -10.82 -2.32
C ARG A 275 8.86 -11.81 -1.57
N CYS A 276 7.91 -11.29 -0.81
CA CYS A 276 6.91 -12.09 -0.12
C CYS A 276 5.74 -12.43 -1.04
N LEU A 277 5.05 -13.53 -0.76
CA LEU A 277 3.81 -13.89 -1.44
C LEU A 277 2.73 -14.21 -0.41
N ILE A 278 1.70 -13.37 -0.34
CA ILE A 278 0.52 -13.65 0.47
C ILE A 278 -0.53 -14.24 -0.46
N GLY A 279 -0.83 -15.52 -0.31
CA GLY A 279 -1.74 -16.24 -1.20
C GLY A 279 -3.16 -15.66 -1.20
N ALA A 280 -3.92 -15.97 -2.26
CA ALA A 280 -5.31 -15.54 -2.37
C ALA A 280 -6.14 -15.97 -1.16
N ASN A 281 -7.01 -15.08 -0.67
CA ASN A 281 -7.83 -15.28 0.54
C ASN A 281 -7.04 -15.65 1.82
N ALA A 282 -5.72 -15.48 1.83
CA ALA A 282 -4.93 -15.64 3.04
C ALA A 282 -5.16 -14.47 4.00
N GLY A 283 -4.65 -14.58 5.21
CA GLY A 283 -4.66 -13.48 6.16
C GLY A 283 -3.38 -13.42 6.98
N LEU A 284 -2.96 -12.21 7.28
CA LEU A 284 -1.71 -11.92 7.96
C LEU A 284 -1.96 -10.98 9.14
N GLY A 285 -1.59 -11.46 10.33
CA GLY A 285 -1.73 -10.78 11.62
C GLY A 285 -0.39 -10.61 12.36
N ILE A 286 0.74 -10.81 11.68
CA ILE A 286 2.12 -10.57 12.16
C ILE A 286 2.92 -9.89 11.04
N SER A 287 4.06 -9.28 11.36
CA SER A 287 4.99 -8.83 10.31
C SER A 287 5.69 -10.02 9.66
N LEU A 288 6.03 -9.89 8.38
CA LEU A 288 6.89 -10.82 7.66
C LEU A 288 8.23 -10.15 7.39
N GLY A 289 9.32 -10.90 7.55
CA GLY A 289 10.60 -10.53 6.98
C GLY A 289 10.62 -10.71 5.46
N ASP A 290 11.80 -10.83 4.88
CA ASP A 290 12.01 -11.07 3.46
C ASP A 290 11.70 -12.52 3.06
N ASP A 291 11.35 -12.72 1.79
CA ASP A 291 11.20 -14.02 1.14
C ASP A 291 10.17 -14.94 1.82
N CYS A 292 9.16 -14.41 2.52
CA CYS A 292 8.12 -15.19 3.18
C CYS A 292 6.95 -15.58 2.25
N VAL A 293 6.23 -16.66 2.58
CA VAL A 293 5.03 -17.08 1.85
C VAL A 293 3.93 -17.44 2.84
N VAL A 294 2.71 -16.99 2.58
CA VAL A 294 1.50 -17.46 3.27
C VAL A 294 0.63 -18.19 2.25
N GLU A 295 0.32 -19.46 2.53
CA GLU A 295 -0.56 -20.26 1.69
C GLU A 295 -1.92 -19.59 1.47
N ALA A 296 -2.48 -19.75 0.26
CA ALA A 296 -3.84 -19.33 -0.05
C ALA A 296 -4.86 -19.91 0.95
N GLY A 297 -5.78 -19.06 1.42
CA GLY A 297 -6.80 -19.42 2.41
C GLY A 297 -6.26 -19.64 3.85
N CYS A 298 -4.96 -19.51 4.09
CA CYS A 298 -4.39 -19.61 5.43
C CYS A 298 -4.37 -18.24 6.13
N TYR A 299 -5.08 -18.12 7.24
CA TYR A 299 -5.02 -16.93 8.09
C TYR A 299 -4.07 -17.15 9.28
N VAL A 300 -2.95 -16.42 9.30
CA VAL A 300 -1.95 -16.43 10.36
C VAL A 300 -2.15 -15.23 11.28
N THR A 301 -2.90 -15.40 12.36
CA THR A 301 -3.04 -14.37 13.41
C THR A 301 -1.85 -14.42 14.37
N ALA A 302 -1.55 -13.34 15.09
CA ALA A 302 -0.51 -13.32 16.14
C ALA A 302 -0.66 -14.46 17.17
N GLY A 303 -1.89 -14.83 17.52
CA GLY A 303 -2.20 -15.89 18.47
C GLY A 303 -2.21 -17.31 17.89
N THR A 304 -2.14 -17.47 16.57
CA THR A 304 -2.17 -18.78 15.90
C THR A 304 -1.01 -19.63 16.43
N LYS A 305 -1.33 -20.84 16.92
CA LYS A 305 -0.31 -21.84 17.26
C LYS A 305 0.19 -22.48 15.98
N VAL A 306 1.50 -22.40 15.75
CA VAL A 306 2.17 -22.92 14.56
C VAL A 306 3.16 -23.99 14.96
N THR A 307 3.16 -25.10 14.24
CA THR A 307 4.22 -26.11 14.33
C THR A 307 5.39 -25.62 13.49
N ALA A 308 6.45 -25.16 14.15
CA ALA A 308 7.69 -24.69 13.52
C ALA A 308 8.72 -25.82 13.47
N TYR A 309 9.49 -25.89 12.39
CA TYR A 309 10.54 -26.88 12.19
C TYR A 309 11.91 -26.20 12.16
N ASP A 310 12.84 -26.71 12.97
CA ASP A 310 14.23 -26.26 12.95
C ASP A 310 15.02 -26.91 11.80
N ALA A 311 16.31 -26.57 11.68
CA ALA A 311 17.18 -27.09 10.62
C ALA A 311 17.46 -28.59 10.73
N SER A 312 17.27 -29.19 11.91
CA SER A 312 17.38 -30.63 12.11
C SER A 312 16.11 -31.40 11.76
N GLY A 313 15.01 -30.67 11.50
CA GLY A 313 13.68 -31.23 11.27
C GLY A 313 12.90 -31.49 12.56
N ALA A 314 13.42 -31.09 13.73
CA ALA A 314 12.67 -31.18 14.97
C ALA A 314 11.58 -30.10 15.01
N SER A 315 10.40 -30.48 15.49
CA SER A 315 9.23 -29.60 15.51
C SER A 315 8.93 -29.09 16.92
N SER A 316 8.57 -27.81 17.03
CA SER A 316 8.01 -27.23 18.26
C SER A 316 6.77 -26.40 17.96
N VAL A 317 5.87 -26.28 18.93
CA VAL A 317 4.65 -25.46 18.77
C VAL A 317 4.86 -24.11 19.42
N VAL A 318 4.87 -23.04 18.60
CA VAL A 318 5.06 -21.65 19.04
C VAL A 318 3.84 -20.80 18.67
N LYS A 319 3.75 -19.56 19.18
CA LYS A 319 2.75 -18.59 18.69
C LYS A 319 3.33 -17.92 17.44
N ALA A 320 2.51 -17.65 16.43
CA ALA A 320 2.98 -16.99 15.21
C ALA A 320 3.64 -15.63 15.49
N SER A 321 3.22 -14.92 16.55
CA SER A 321 3.86 -13.67 16.99
C SER A 321 5.36 -13.80 17.28
N THR A 322 5.86 -14.99 17.65
CA THR A 322 7.30 -15.21 17.88
C THR A 322 8.10 -15.32 16.59
N LEU A 323 7.42 -15.43 15.45
CA LEU A 323 7.99 -15.46 14.10
C LEU A 323 7.79 -14.14 13.34
N SER A 324 7.28 -13.10 14.03
CA SER A 324 7.06 -11.79 13.41
C SER A 324 8.40 -11.21 12.93
N GLY A 325 8.46 -10.83 11.65
CA GLY A 325 9.66 -10.25 11.03
C GLY A 325 10.75 -11.26 10.65
N VAL A 326 10.53 -12.57 10.85
CA VAL A 326 11.50 -13.60 10.46
C VAL A 326 11.44 -13.82 8.94
N ASP A 327 12.60 -13.95 8.31
CA ASP A 327 12.75 -14.18 6.88
C ASP A 327 12.53 -15.65 6.48
N ASN A 328 12.30 -15.89 5.18
CA ASN A 328 12.33 -17.22 4.54
C ASN A 328 11.32 -18.24 5.12
N VAL A 329 10.21 -17.79 5.70
CA VAL A 329 9.19 -18.67 6.29
C VAL A 329 8.04 -18.92 5.31
N LEU A 330 7.67 -20.19 5.14
CA LEU A 330 6.41 -20.64 4.53
C LEU A 330 5.42 -20.99 5.64
N PHE A 331 4.35 -20.22 5.73
CA PHE A 331 3.17 -20.57 6.52
C PHE A 331 2.17 -21.34 5.67
N ARG A 332 1.80 -22.53 6.12
CA ARG A 332 0.81 -23.38 5.45
C ARG A 332 -0.06 -24.12 6.45
N ARG A 333 -1.23 -24.57 6.01
CA ARG A 333 -2.06 -25.53 6.72
C ARG A 333 -1.81 -26.92 6.14
N ASN A 334 -1.36 -27.84 6.98
CA ASN A 334 -1.27 -29.23 6.61
C ASN A 334 -2.67 -29.78 6.32
N SER A 335 -2.90 -30.22 5.09
CA SER A 335 -4.23 -30.67 4.64
C SER A 335 -4.67 -32.02 5.23
N VAL A 336 -3.74 -32.79 5.79
CA VAL A 336 -4.04 -34.07 6.43
C VAL A 336 -4.33 -33.88 7.91
N THR A 337 -3.52 -33.09 8.62
CA THR A 337 -3.63 -32.92 10.09
C THR A 337 -4.45 -31.70 10.50
N GLY A 338 -4.63 -30.74 9.59
CA GLY A 338 -5.25 -29.43 9.86
C GLY A 338 -4.35 -28.44 10.60
N ALA A 339 -3.14 -28.86 11.02
CA ALA A 339 -2.21 -28.01 11.75
C ALA A 339 -1.67 -26.88 10.88
N VAL A 340 -1.52 -25.70 11.45
CA VAL A 340 -0.77 -24.61 10.80
C VAL A 340 0.71 -24.84 11.08
N GLU A 341 1.53 -24.83 10.03
CA GLU A 341 2.95 -25.11 10.05
C GLU A 341 3.73 -23.87 9.59
N ALA A 342 4.90 -23.67 10.17
CA ALA A 342 5.92 -22.73 9.71
C ALA A 342 7.15 -23.52 9.29
N VAL A 343 7.44 -23.51 7.99
CA VAL A 343 8.51 -24.30 7.37
C VAL A 343 9.47 -23.37 6.67
N ALA A 344 10.77 -23.64 6.68
CA ALA A 344 11.71 -22.81 5.96
C ALA A 344 11.68 -23.06 4.45
N ARG A 345 11.82 -21.99 3.65
CA ARG A 345 11.79 -22.07 2.19
C ARG A 345 13.08 -22.57 1.55
N ARG A 346 14.24 -22.32 2.16
CA ARG A 346 15.56 -22.58 1.55
C ARG A 346 16.33 -23.79 2.12
N GLY A 347 15.67 -24.66 2.89
CA GLY A 347 16.31 -25.86 3.46
C GLY A 347 17.21 -25.58 4.67
N GLU A 348 17.55 -24.33 4.93
CA GLU A 348 18.02 -23.83 6.22
C GLU A 348 16.78 -23.65 7.10
N GLY A 349 16.65 -24.33 8.25
CA GLY A 349 15.43 -24.32 9.07
C GLY A 349 14.97 -22.93 9.54
N VAL A 350 13.76 -22.85 10.13
CA VAL A 350 13.21 -21.55 10.57
C VAL A 350 14.06 -21.03 11.73
N ALA A 351 14.63 -19.83 11.58
CA ALA A 351 15.41 -19.19 12.63
C ALA A 351 14.50 -18.81 13.81
N LEU A 352 14.44 -19.67 14.81
CA LEU A 352 13.76 -19.39 16.07
C LEU A 352 14.69 -18.58 16.98
N ASN A 353 14.18 -17.51 17.58
CA ASN A 353 14.97 -16.65 18.45
C ASN A 353 15.49 -17.46 19.67
N GLU A 354 16.81 -17.59 19.81
CA GLU A 354 17.47 -18.35 20.89
C GLU A 354 17.07 -17.86 22.28
N ALA A 355 16.75 -16.56 22.43
CA ALA A 355 16.33 -15.97 23.70
C ALA A 355 14.97 -16.49 24.19
N LEU A 356 14.15 -17.10 23.33
CA LEU A 356 12.87 -17.71 23.71
C LEU A 356 13.02 -19.16 24.22
N HIS A 357 14.22 -19.72 24.11
CA HIS A 357 14.53 -21.12 24.46
C HIS A 357 15.48 -21.26 25.66
N ALA A 358 15.90 -20.13 26.26
CA ALA A 358 16.60 -20.14 27.54
C ALA A 358 15.56 -20.23 28.68
N ASN A 359 15.52 -21.40 29.36
CA ASN A 359 14.73 -21.61 30.58
C ASN A 359 15.37 -20.98 31.81
#